data_AF-A0A7J2YN08-F1
#
_entry.id   AF-A0A7J2YN08-F1
#
_cell.length_a   1.000
_cell.length_b   1.000
_cell.length_c   1.000
_cell.angle_alpha   90.00
_cell.angle_beta   90.00
_cell.angle_gamma   90.00
#
_symmetry.space_group_name_H-M   'P 1'
#
loop_
_entity.id
_entity.type
_entity.pdbx_description
1 polymer ?
#
loop_
_entity_poly.entity_id
_entity_poly.type
_entity_poly.pdbx_seq_one_letter_code
_entity_poly.pdbx_strand_id
1 'polypeptide(L)'
;MKVIERLDASTRSTLQANIISLERYSKQQLADILNSRVSLAFKPLAVPEDTVSLIAELAFSEGGNARLGIELLWRAGKYADAENLDAVTPECVRRAVSSIVPAMRKSELAALGFHEKLLLLGIARLFRKSHEAYVSLSEAEQCYAVVCEESGEQPLSHTQLWKYLQNLSSLGVVKTEVSAVGSRGRSTLVCLPKISADDLEKELSVLLEKEKA
;
A
#
# COMPACT_ATOMS: atom_id res chain seq x y z
N MET A 1 -5.59 -30.71 -0.66
CA MET A 1 -6.12 -32.08 -0.49
C MET A 1 -5.50 -33.13 -1.40
N LYS A 2 -5.03 -32.80 -2.62
CA LYS A 2 -4.38 -33.74 -3.56
C LYS A 2 -3.23 -34.59 -2.98
N VAL A 3 -2.59 -34.16 -1.90
CA VAL A 3 -1.49 -34.92 -1.25
C VAL A 3 -2.02 -36.08 -0.40
N ILE A 4 -3.17 -35.90 0.29
CA ILE A 4 -3.78 -36.95 1.12
C ILE A 4 -4.32 -38.07 0.23
N GLU A 5 -4.80 -37.75 -0.98
CA GLU A 5 -5.29 -38.73 -1.95
C GLU A 5 -4.20 -39.70 -2.45
N ARG A 6 -2.92 -39.30 -2.36
CA ARG A 6 -1.75 -40.10 -2.75
C ARG A 6 -1.28 -41.06 -1.65
N LEU A 7 -1.85 -41.00 -0.46
CA LEU A 7 -1.55 -41.93 0.63
C LEU A 7 -2.26 -43.27 0.39
N ASP A 8 -1.72 -44.35 0.94
CA ASP A 8 -2.32 -45.68 0.86
C ASP A 8 -3.65 -45.75 1.64
N ALA A 9 -4.46 -46.76 1.36
CA ALA A 9 -5.81 -46.89 1.93
C ALA A 9 -5.81 -46.95 3.47
N SER A 10 -4.80 -47.57 4.08
CA SER A 10 -4.73 -47.72 5.55
C SER A 10 -4.40 -46.40 6.24
N THR A 11 -3.45 -45.64 5.69
CA THR A 11 -3.06 -44.32 6.20
C THR A 11 -4.17 -43.30 5.99
N ARG A 12 -4.87 -43.31 4.84
CA ARG A 12 -6.03 -42.43 4.60
C ARG A 12 -7.18 -42.72 5.55
N SER A 13 -7.49 -44.00 5.80
CA SER A 13 -8.54 -44.39 6.73
C SER A 13 -8.29 -43.89 8.15
N THR A 14 -7.02 -43.77 8.56
CA THR A 14 -6.64 -43.27 9.88
C THR A 14 -6.69 -41.73 9.96
N LEU A 15 -6.26 -41.03 8.90
CA LEU A 15 -6.15 -39.57 8.88
C LEU A 15 -7.44 -38.82 8.52
N GLN A 16 -8.38 -39.45 7.81
CA GLN A 16 -9.58 -38.78 7.29
C GLN A 16 -10.71 -38.58 8.32
N ALA A 17 -10.59 -39.08 9.55
CA ALA A 17 -11.70 -39.06 10.49
C ALA A 17 -12.07 -37.64 11.00
N ASN A 18 -11.13 -36.68 11.03
CA ASN A 18 -11.36 -35.34 11.61
C ASN A 18 -10.59 -34.23 10.85
N ILE A 19 -10.96 -33.95 9.59
CA ILE A 19 -10.32 -32.87 8.83
C ILE A 19 -10.96 -31.52 9.20
N ILE A 20 -10.17 -30.65 9.83
CA ILE A 20 -10.54 -29.24 10.02
C ILE A 20 -9.92 -28.42 8.90
N SER A 21 -10.76 -27.77 8.09
CA SER A 21 -10.32 -26.83 7.06
C SER A 21 -10.23 -25.43 7.64
N LEU A 22 -9.02 -24.85 7.65
CA LEU A 22 -8.80 -23.46 8.04
C LEU A 22 -8.73 -22.61 6.77
N GLU A 23 -9.80 -21.86 6.50
CA GLU A 23 -9.85 -20.93 5.38
C GLU A 23 -8.93 -19.72 5.62
N ARG A 24 -8.55 -19.05 4.52
CA ARG A 24 -7.80 -17.79 4.61
C ARG A 24 -8.68 -16.72 5.24
N TYR A 25 -8.07 -15.87 6.06
CA TYR A 25 -8.81 -14.78 6.67
C TYR A 25 -9.26 -13.76 5.63
N SER A 26 -10.51 -13.31 5.76
CA SER A 26 -11.05 -12.17 5.00
C SER A 26 -10.42 -10.86 5.48
N LYS A 27 -10.54 -9.78 4.68
CA LYS A 27 -10.09 -8.43 5.08
C LYS A 27 -10.71 -8.00 6.42
N GLN A 28 -12.00 -8.29 6.62
CA GLN A 28 -12.73 -7.98 7.86
C GLN A 28 -12.14 -8.75 9.05
N GLN A 29 -11.95 -10.06 8.91
CA GLN A 29 -11.38 -10.90 9.98
C GLN A 29 -9.94 -10.48 10.32
N LEU A 30 -9.15 -10.07 9.32
CA LEU A 30 -7.81 -9.54 9.55
C LEU A 30 -7.87 -8.22 10.34
N ALA A 31 -8.77 -7.30 9.99
CA ALA A 31 -8.96 -6.08 10.76
C ALA A 31 -9.37 -6.37 12.21
N ASP A 32 -10.27 -7.33 12.44
CA ASP A 32 -10.67 -7.76 13.79
C ASP A 32 -9.49 -8.32 14.60
N ILE A 33 -8.68 -9.19 13.98
CA ILE A 33 -7.47 -9.75 14.59
C ILE A 33 -6.49 -8.63 14.95
N LEU A 34 -6.28 -7.67 14.06
CA LEU A 34 -5.37 -6.54 14.28
C LEU A 34 -5.87 -5.62 15.39
N ASN A 35 -7.16 -5.27 15.40
CA ASN A 35 -7.79 -4.47 16.45
C ASN A 35 -7.67 -5.15 17.83
N SER A 36 -7.80 -6.48 17.89
CA SER A 36 -7.53 -7.25 19.10
C SER A 36 -6.07 -7.14 19.57
N ARG A 37 -5.10 -6.99 18.66
CA ARG A 37 -3.69 -6.74 19.04
C ARG A 37 -3.45 -5.28 19.43
N VAL A 38 -4.08 -4.33 18.74
CA VAL A 38 -4.00 -2.90 19.06
C VAL A 38 -4.43 -2.66 20.50
N SER A 39 -5.57 -3.21 20.93
CA SER A 39 -6.09 -3.02 22.29
C SER A 39 -5.22 -3.61 23.41
N LEU A 40 -4.39 -4.60 23.10
CA LEU A 40 -3.49 -5.24 24.06
C LEU A 40 -2.10 -4.59 24.14
N ALA A 41 -1.64 -3.99 23.04
CA ALA A 41 -0.23 -3.59 22.89
C ALA A 41 0.00 -2.07 22.72
N PHE A 42 -1.03 -1.31 22.36
CA PHE A 42 -0.93 0.13 22.08
C PHE A 42 -1.73 0.95 23.09
N LYS A 43 -1.36 2.23 23.26
CA LYS A 43 -2.17 3.19 24.01
C LYS A 43 -3.52 3.40 23.30
N PRO A 44 -4.58 3.77 24.03
CA PRO A 44 -5.85 4.14 23.42
C PRO A 44 -5.66 5.22 22.34
N LEU A 45 -6.33 5.06 21.20
CA LEU A 45 -6.27 5.96 20.04
C LEU A 45 -4.90 6.12 19.36
N ALA A 46 -3.88 5.35 19.75
CA ALA A 46 -2.55 5.42 19.13
C ALA A 46 -2.49 4.77 17.74
N VAL A 47 -3.48 3.98 17.34
CA VAL A 47 -3.56 3.40 16.00
C VAL A 47 -4.90 3.76 15.37
N PRO A 48 -4.93 4.69 14.41
CA PRO A 48 -6.14 5.06 13.68
C PRO A 48 -6.72 3.88 12.89
N GLU A 49 -8.04 3.89 12.68
CA GLU A 49 -8.76 2.82 11.98
C GLU A 49 -8.29 2.66 10.52
N ASP A 50 -8.01 3.78 9.83
CA ASP A 50 -7.47 3.76 8.46
C ASP A 50 -6.13 3.03 8.36
N THR A 51 -5.28 3.17 9.40
CA THR A 51 -4.00 2.47 9.50
C THR A 51 -4.21 0.96 9.65
N VAL A 52 -5.17 0.54 10.47
CA VAL A 52 -5.53 -0.88 10.64
C VAL A 52 -6.11 -1.45 9.33
N SER A 53 -6.99 -0.70 8.67
CA SER A 53 -7.59 -1.06 7.39
C SER A 53 -6.53 -1.27 6.30
N LEU A 54 -5.53 -0.37 6.23
CA LEU A 54 -4.39 -0.50 5.31
C LEU A 54 -3.58 -1.78 5.59
N ILE A 55 -3.25 -2.07 6.84
CA ILE A 55 -2.51 -3.29 7.21
C ILE A 55 -3.33 -4.55 6.86
N ALA A 56 -4.64 -4.55 7.16
CA ALA A 56 -5.54 -5.65 6.84
C ALA A 56 -5.62 -5.90 5.33
N GLU A 57 -5.68 -4.84 4.53
CA GLU A 57 -5.67 -4.92 3.07
C GLU A 57 -4.38 -5.53 2.53
N LEU A 58 -3.23 -5.11 3.06
CA LEU A 58 -1.93 -5.65 2.68
C LEU A 58 -1.82 -7.14 3.03
N ALA A 59 -2.22 -7.52 4.25
CA ALA A 59 -2.25 -8.92 4.67
C ALA A 59 -3.24 -9.78 3.86
N PHE A 60 -4.37 -9.19 3.44
CA PHE A 60 -5.34 -9.85 2.56
C PHE A 60 -4.76 -10.09 1.16
N SER A 61 -4.08 -9.09 0.60
CA SER A 61 -3.43 -9.20 -0.73
C SER A 61 -2.37 -10.31 -0.78
N GLU A 62 -1.75 -10.64 0.36
CA GLU A 62 -0.78 -11.73 0.52
C GLU A 62 -1.46 -13.03 1.00
N GLY A 63 -2.69 -13.27 0.56
CA GLY A 63 -3.43 -14.52 0.76
C GLY A 63 -4.04 -14.68 2.15
N GLY A 64 -4.48 -13.59 2.78
CA GLY A 64 -5.15 -13.63 4.08
C GLY A 64 -4.22 -13.98 5.24
N ASN A 65 -2.98 -13.48 5.21
CA ASN A 65 -1.92 -13.87 6.13
C ASN A 65 -1.90 -13.02 7.41
N ALA A 66 -2.57 -13.50 8.47
CA ALA A 66 -2.62 -12.81 9.76
C ALA A 66 -1.23 -12.57 10.38
N ARG A 67 -0.26 -13.49 10.18
CA ARG A 67 1.10 -13.31 10.70
C ARG A 67 1.77 -12.09 10.08
N LEU A 68 1.62 -11.90 8.76
CA LEU A 68 2.13 -10.73 8.07
C LEU A 68 1.48 -9.45 8.60
N GLY A 69 0.15 -9.43 8.76
CA GLY A 69 -0.55 -8.27 9.31
C GLY A 69 -0.04 -7.87 10.69
N ILE A 70 0.14 -8.84 11.60
CA ILE A 70 0.65 -8.58 12.95
C ILE A 70 2.11 -8.08 12.90
N GLU A 71 2.93 -8.64 12.02
CA GLU A 71 4.32 -8.20 11.83
C GLU A 71 4.39 -6.76 11.31
N LEU A 72 3.54 -6.39 10.34
CA LEU A 72 3.44 -5.03 9.82
C LEU A 72 2.99 -4.05 10.91
N LEU A 73 1.97 -4.40 11.70
CA LEU A 73 1.50 -3.58 12.82
C LEU A 73 2.62 -3.35 13.85
N TRP A 74 3.36 -4.40 14.21
CA TRP A 74 4.46 -4.30 15.16
C TRP A 74 5.59 -3.40 14.63
N ARG A 75 6.02 -3.58 13.38
CA ARG A 75 7.05 -2.73 12.75
C ARG A 75 6.60 -1.28 12.63
N ALA A 76 5.35 -1.05 12.21
CA ALA A 76 4.79 0.29 12.11
C ALA A 76 4.76 1.00 13.47
N GLY A 77 4.39 0.29 14.54
CA GLY A 77 4.50 0.80 15.91
C GLY A 77 5.94 1.16 16.29
N LYS A 78 6.92 0.34 15.90
CA LYS A 78 8.35 0.65 16.14
C LYS A 78 8.85 1.87 15.37
N TYR A 79 8.36 2.11 14.16
CA TYR A 79 8.68 3.33 13.43
C TYR A 79 8.08 4.57 14.09
N ALA A 80 6.81 4.48 14.52
CA ALA A 80 6.16 5.57 15.25
C ALA A 80 6.90 5.91 16.56
N ASP A 81 7.28 4.89 17.35
CA ASP A 81 8.07 5.05 18.57
C ASP A 81 9.43 5.72 18.27
N ALA A 82 10.15 5.26 17.23
CA ALA A 82 11.46 5.79 16.88
C ALA A 82 11.42 7.26 16.42
N GLU A 83 10.30 7.69 15.84
CA GLU A 83 10.06 9.06 15.39
C GLU A 83 9.38 9.93 16.45
N ASN A 84 9.13 9.38 17.65
CA ASN A 84 8.40 10.05 18.73
C ASN A 84 7.01 10.55 18.28
N LEU A 85 6.31 9.77 17.45
CA LEU A 85 4.95 10.06 17.04
C LEU A 85 3.95 9.59 18.11
N ASP A 86 2.91 10.38 18.35
CA ASP A 86 1.82 10.01 19.27
C ASP A 86 0.92 8.90 18.71
N ALA A 87 0.92 8.72 17.39
CA ALA A 87 0.09 7.73 16.70
C ALA A 87 0.84 7.06 15.53
N VAL A 88 0.46 5.81 15.25
CA VAL A 88 0.95 5.04 14.10
C VAL A 88 0.26 5.53 12.84
N THR A 89 1.02 6.21 11.98
CA THR A 89 0.51 6.75 10.71
C THR A 89 0.54 5.71 9.60
N PRO A 90 -0.25 5.90 8.51
CA PRO A 90 -0.13 5.10 7.30
C PRO A 90 1.30 5.08 6.72
N GLU A 91 2.08 6.14 6.90
CA GLU A 91 3.48 6.18 6.46
C GLU A 91 4.37 5.20 7.25
N CYS A 92 4.12 5.02 8.55
CA CYS A 92 4.80 4.00 9.35
C CYS A 92 4.54 2.59 8.78
N VAL A 93 3.33 2.34 8.28
CA VAL A 93 2.97 1.07 7.62
C VAL A 93 3.68 0.93 6.28
N ARG A 94 3.70 1.99 5.46
CA ARG A 94 4.42 1.99 4.17
C ARG A 94 5.89 1.64 4.37
N ARG A 95 6.56 2.27 5.33
CA ARG A 95 7.95 1.96 5.72
C ARG A 95 8.12 0.53 6.22
N ALA A 96 7.17 0.03 7.03
CA ALA A 96 7.16 -1.36 7.46
C ALA A 96 7.10 -2.34 6.29
N VAL A 97 6.25 -2.10 5.30
CA VAL A 97 6.17 -2.94 4.10
C VAL A 97 7.46 -2.87 3.29
N SER A 98 7.97 -1.67 3.01
CA SER A 98 9.20 -1.48 2.24
C SER A 98 10.41 -2.15 2.88
N SER A 99 10.43 -2.27 4.22
CA SER A 99 11.48 -2.99 4.96
C SER A 99 11.45 -4.52 4.83
N ILE A 100 10.34 -5.09 4.33
CA ILE A 100 10.19 -6.53 4.11
C ILE A 100 10.32 -6.86 2.62
N VAL A 101 9.56 -6.14 1.79
CA VAL A 101 9.49 -6.38 0.34
C VAL A 101 9.60 -5.02 -0.37
N PRO A 102 10.72 -4.74 -1.06
CA PRO A 102 10.82 -3.59 -1.93
C PRO A 102 9.74 -3.68 -3.02
N ALA A 103 8.85 -2.68 -3.08
CA ALA A 103 7.74 -2.65 -4.04
C ALA A 103 8.23 -2.53 -5.50
N MET A 104 9.34 -1.83 -5.70
CA MET A 104 9.89 -1.50 -7.01
C MET A 104 11.41 -1.47 -6.92
N ARG A 105 12.09 -1.95 -7.96
CA ARG A 105 13.55 -1.81 -8.07
C ARG A 105 13.91 -0.43 -8.59
N LYS A 106 15.05 0.11 -8.15
CA LYS A 106 15.59 1.38 -8.68
C LYS A 106 15.71 1.41 -10.21
N SER A 107 16.02 0.27 -10.82
CA SER A 107 16.08 0.12 -12.29
C SER A 107 14.72 0.27 -12.97
N GLU A 108 13.65 -0.20 -12.32
CA GLU A 108 12.28 -0.08 -12.84
C GLU A 108 11.80 1.37 -12.72
N LEU A 109 12.10 2.03 -11.59
CA LEU A 109 11.83 3.45 -11.39
C LEU A 109 12.56 4.32 -12.42
N ALA A 110 13.82 4.00 -12.72
CA ALA A 110 14.61 4.70 -13.73
C ALA A 110 14.06 4.50 -15.16
N ALA A 111 13.46 3.35 -15.45
CA ALA A 111 12.90 3.01 -16.75
C ALA A 111 11.54 3.69 -17.04
N LEU A 112 10.89 4.29 -16.04
CA LEU A 112 9.63 5.02 -16.23
C LEU A 112 9.79 6.18 -17.21
N GLY A 113 8.73 6.50 -17.96
CA GLY A 113 8.69 7.71 -18.78
C GLY A 113 8.76 8.98 -17.95
N PHE A 114 9.20 10.09 -18.55
CA PHE A 114 9.38 11.36 -17.84
C PHE A 114 8.11 11.83 -17.11
N HIS A 115 6.96 11.87 -17.81
CA HIS A 115 5.69 12.24 -17.16
C HIS A 115 5.17 11.20 -16.16
N GLU A 116 5.52 9.91 -16.30
CA GLU A 116 5.20 8.90 -15.29
C GLU A 116 5.97 9.16 -13.99
N LYS A 117 7.24 9.57 -14.09
CA LYS A 117 8.06 10.02 -12.95
C LYS A 117 7.49 11.28 -12.30
N LEU A 118 7.09 12.27 -13.10
CA LEU A 118 6.46 13.50 -12.58
C LEU A 118 5.14 13.22 -11.86
N LEU A 119 4.29 12.35 -12.42
CA LEU A 119 3.05 11.92 -11.77
C LEU A 119 3.32 11.22 -10.44
N LEU A 120 4.27 10.29 -10.44
CA LEU A 120 4.62 9.54 -9.24
C LEU A 120 5.25 10.43 -8.16
N LEU A 121 6.02 11.45 -8.56
CA LEU A 121 6.58 12.46 -7.65
C LEU A 121 5.47 13.31 -7.03
N GLY A 122 4.49 13.75 -7.82
CA GLY A 122 3.31 14.48 -7.33
C GLY A 122 2.53 13.66 -6.30
N ILE A 123 2.30 12.38 -6.59
CA ILE A 123 1.63 11.44 -5.66
C ILE A 123 2.44 11.27 -4.37
N ALA A 124 3.76 11.06 -4.46
CA ALA A 124 4.64 10.91 -3.30
C ALA A 124 4.58 12.13 -2.37
N ARG A 125 4.72 13.34 -2.95
CA ARG A 125 4.64 14.61 -2.19
C ARG A 125 3.27 14.81 -1.54
N LEU A 126 2.19 14.43 -2.24
CA LEU A 126 0.84 14.50 -1.70
C LEU A 126 0.69 13.62 -0.46
N PHE A 127 1.14 12.36 -0.52
CA PHE A 127 1.10 11.46 0.64
C PHE A 127 1.96 11.92 1.81
N ARG A 128 3.13 12.50 1.53
CA ARG A 128 3.99 13.06 2.58
C ARG A 128 3.29 14.20 3.32
N LYS A 129 2.49 15.00 2.61
CA LYS A 129 1.80 16.17 3.17
C LYS A 129 0.48 15.82 3.87
N SER A 130 -0.31 14.90 3.30
CA SER A 130 -1.63 14.57 3.86
C SER A 130 -1.55 13.62 5.04
N HIS A 131 -0.53 12.76 5.09
CA HIS A 131 -0.42 11.63 6.03
C HIS A 131 -1.61 10.65 5.96
N GLU A 132 -2.41 10.71 4.89
CA GLU A 132 -3.58 9.86 4.69
C GLU A 132 -3.20 8.51 4.06
N ALA A 133 -4.04 7.50 4.24
CA ALA A 133 -3.86 6.19 3.61
C ALA A 133 -4.25 6.22 2.12
N TYR A 134 -5.24 7.03 1.76
CA TYR A 134 -5.80 7.18 0.43
C TYR A 134 -5.94 8.66 0.09
N VAL A 135 -5.80 9.00 -1.19
CA VAL A 135 -6.02 10.36 -1.72
C VAL A 135 -6.87 10.28 -2.97
N SER A 136 -7.56 11.35 -3.34
CA SER A 136 -8.37 11.35 -4.56
C SER A 136 -7.50 11.50 -5.81
N LEU A 137 -7.98 10.96 -6.94
CA LEU A 137 -7.35 11.16 -8.23
C LEU A 137 -7.22 12.65 -8.58
N SER A 138 -8.23 13.45 -8.24
CA SER A 138 -8.22 14.89 -8.51
C SER A 138 -7.11 15.63 -7.75
N GLU A 139 -6.84 15.25 -6.50
CA GLU A 139 -5.71 15.81 -5.73
C GLU A 139 -4.37 15.36 -6.33
N ALA A 140 -4.25 14.09 -6.75
CA ALA A 140 -3.06 13.60 -7.42
C ALA A 140 -2.78 14.35 -8.73
N GLU A 141 -3.81 14.67 -9.51
CA GLU A 141 -3.72 15.47 -10.73
C GLU A 141 -3.27 16.91 -10.47
N GLN A 142 -3.80 17.53 -9.41
CA GLN A 142 -3.38 18.87 -9.00
C GLN A 142 -1.91 18.89 -8.58
N CYS A 143 -1.47 17.93 -7.77
CA CYS A 143 -0.06 17.82 -7.38
C CYS A 143 0.85 17.52 -8.58
N TYR A 144 0.41 16.70 -9.53
CA TYR A 144 1.13 16.49 -10.78
C TYR A 144 1.29 17.78 -11.58
N ALA A 145 0.23 18.59 -11.71
CA ALA A 145 0.29 19.85 -12.44
C ALA A 145 1.32 20.82 -11.84
N VAL A 146 1.40 20.90 -10.51
CA VAL A 146 2.42 21.69 -9.80
C VAL A 146 3.83 21.16 -10.11
N VAL A 147 4.03 19.84 -10.08
CA VAL A 147 5.34 19.22 -10.40
C VAL A 147 5.74 19.44 -11.86
N CYS A 148 4.78 19.46 -12.79
CA CYS A 148 5.00 19.83 -14.18
C CYS A 148 5.46 21.29 -14.30
N GLU A 149 4.79 22.22 -13.63
CA GLU A 149 5.15 23.64 -13.63
C GLU A 149 6.57 23.87 -13.09
N GLU A 150 6.93 23.23 -11.97
CA GLU A 150 8.30 23.26 -11.41
C GLU A 150 9.36 22.70 -12.38
N SER A 151 8.95 21.82 -13.29
CA SER A 151 9.82 21.20 -14.28
C SER A 151 9.81 21.88 -15.64
N GLY A 152 9.05 22.96 -15.80
CA GLY A 152 8.91 23.68 -17.08
C GLY A 152 8.09 22.92 -18.12
N GLU A 153 7.30 21.93 -17.70
CA GLU A 153 6.51 21.06 -18.57
C GLU A 153 5.03 21.44 -18.56
N GLN A 154 4.34 21.15 -19.66
CA GLN A 154 2.89 21.26 -19.71
C GLN A 154 2.22 20.00 -19.17
N PRO A 155 1.21 20.12 -18.29
CA PRO A 155 0.51 18.97 -17.75
C PRO A 155 -0.28 18.27 -18.85
N LEU A 156 -0.23 16.94 -18.83
CA LEU A 156 -0.97 16.10 -19.77
C LEU A 156 -2.47 16.05 -19.44
N SER A 157 -3.26 15.61 -20.42
CA SER A 157 -4.71 15.44 -20.24
C SER A 157 -5.06 14.36 -19.22
N HIS A 158 -6.23 14.49 -18.59
CA HIS A 158 -6.79 13.51 -17.66
C HIS A 158 -6.73 12.07 -18.19
N THR A 159 -7.09 11.85 -19.47
CA THR A 159 -7.08 10.52 -20.09
C THR A 159 -5.67 9.92 -20.19
N GLN A 160 -4.64 10.74 -20.41
CA GLN A 160 -3.25 10.28 -20.44
C GLN A 160 -2.76 9.96 -19.03
N LEU A 161 -3.07 10.80 -18.05
CA LEU A 161 -2.75 10.55 -16.64
C LEU A 161 -3.40 9.28 -16.13
N TRP A 162 -4.65 9.02 -16.51
CA TRP A 162 -5.31 7.77 -16.20
C TRP A 162 -4.55 6.55 -16.74
N LYS A 163 -4.02 6.61 -17.97
CA LYS A 163 -3.21 5.52 -18.53
C LYS A 163 -1.92 5.30 -17.74
N TYR A 164 -1.22 6.37 -17.39
CA TYR A 164 -0.01 6.28 -16.57
C TYR A 164 -0.28 5.76 -15.17
N LEU A 165 -1.39 6.17 -14.55
CA LEU A 165 -1.82 5.63 -13.27
C LEU A 165 -2.11 4.13 -13.34
N GLN A 166 -2.76 3.67 -14.41
CA GLN A 166 -3.00 2.24 -14.63
C GLN A 166 -1.68 1.46 -14.87
N ASN A 167 -0.73 2.05 -15.60
CA ASN A 167 0.61 1.46 -15.75
C ASN A 167 1.32 1.34 -14.39
N LEU A 168 1.36 2.41 -13.60
CA LEU A 168 1.95 2.41 -12.25
C LEU A 168 1.25 1.41 -11.32
N SER A 169 -0.06 1.22 -11.49
CA SER A 169 -0.84 0.21 -10.79
C SER A 169 -0.45 -1.21 -11.19
N SER A 170 -0.24 -1.47 -12.48
CA SER A 170 0.25 -2.76 -12.98
C SER A 170 1.65 -3.12 -12.47
N LEU A 171 2.48 -2.11 -12.21
CA LEU A 171 3.80 -2.27 -11.60
C LEU A 171 3.73 -2.47 -10.08
N GLY A 172 2.54 -2.35 -9.48
CA GLY A 172 2.32 -2.52 -8.04
C GLY A 172 2.81 -1.37 -7.16
N VAL A 173 3.19 -0.24 -7.77
CA VAL A 173 3.69 0.96 -7.06
C VAL A 173 2.53 1.73 -6.44
N VAL A 174 1.44 1.80 -7.19
CA VAL A 174 0.21 2.50 -6.83
C VAL A 174 -0.92 1.48 -6.83
N LYS A 175 -1.97 1.72 -6.07
CA LYS A 175 -3.22 0.99 -6.20
C LYS A 175 -4.37 1.99 -6.31
N THR A 176 -5.35 1.66 -7.15
CA THR A 176 -6.54 2.49 -7.36
C THR A 176 -7.78 1.75 -6.92
N GLU A 177 -8.66 2.40 -6.16
CA GLU A 177 -9.96 1.87 -5.76
C GLU A 177 -11.07 2.85 -6.15
N VAL A 178 -12.19 2.34 -6.66
CA VAL A 178 -13.34 3.19 -6.97
C VAL A 178 -14.21 3.26 -5.73
N SER A 179 -14.29 4.44 -5.13
CA SER A 179 -15.22 4.68 -4.04
C SER A 179 -16.58 5.09 -4.60
N ALA A 180 -17.61 4.34 -4.21
CA ALA A 180 -19.01 4.68 -4.47
C ALA A 180 -19.55 5.46 -3.26
N VAL A 181 -19.03 6.66 -3.01
CA VAL A 181 -19.64 7.55 -2.01
C VAL A 181 -20.91 8.12 -2.64
N GLY A 182 -22.05 8.04 -1.94
CA GLY A 182 -23.36 8.41 -2.46
C GLY A 182 -23.46 9.83 -3.06
N SER A 183 -24.52 10.07 -3.85
CA SER A 183 -24.98 11.30 -4.53
C SER A 183 -24.00 12.22 -5.29
N ARG A 184 -22.67 12.16 -5.07
CA ARG A 184 -21.65 13.04 -5.68
C ARG A 184 -20.76 12.38 -6.73
N GLY A 185 -21.12 11.19 -7.19
CA GLY A 185 -20.47 10.52 -8.32
C GLY A 185 -19.38 9.52 -7.93
N ARG A 186 -18.87 8.80 -8.93
CA ARG A 186 -17.79 7.80 -8.75
C ARG A 186 -16.46 8.55 -8.64
N SER A 187 -15.76 8.38 -7.52
CA SER A 187 -14.42 8.95 -7.32
C SER A 187 -13.39 7.85 -7.21
N THR A 188 -12.28 7.98 -7.94
CA THR A 188 -11.15 7.06 -7.82
C THR A 188 -10.23 7.54 -6.70
N LEU A 189 -9.99 6.65 -5.74
CA LEU A 189 -8.98 6.79 -4.71
C LEU A 189 -7.68 6.14 -5.17
N VAL A 190 -6.58 6.74 -4.77
CA VAL A 190 -5.22 6.32 -5.05
C VAL A 190 -4.54 6.02 -3.72
N CYS A 191 -3.78 4.94 -3.62
CA CYS A 191 -2.93 4.64 -2.47
C CYS A 191 -1.54 4.14 -2.89
N LEU A 192 -0.54 4.40 -2.05
CA LEU A 192 0.80 3.81 -2.14
C LEU A 192 0.85 2.61 -1.18
N PRO A 193 0.69 1.37 -1.65
CA PRO A 193 0.52 0.21 -0.75
C PRO A 193 1.84 -0.27 -0.15
N LYS A 194 2.95 -0.23 -0.90
CA LYS A 194 4.17 -0.96 -0.56
C LYS A 194 5.44 -0.11 -0.52
N ILE A 195 5.35 1.19 -0.78
CA ILE A 195 6.50 2.10 -0.87
C ILE A 195 6.31 3.31 0.05
N SER A 196 7.37 3.71 0.75
CA SER A 196 7.40 4.95 1.53
C SER A 196 7.33 6.17 0.60
N ALA A 197 6.50 7.13 0.97
CA ALA A 197 6.36 8.38 0.23
C ALA A 197 7.69 9.17 0.25
N ASP A 198 8.38 9.19 1.39
CA ASP A 198 9.65 9.90 1.57
C ASP A 198 10.77 9.32 0.71
N ASP A 199 10.91 7.99 0.71
CA ASP A 199 11.94 7.31 -0.08
C ASP A 199 11.69 7.49 -1.57
N LEU A 200 10.42 7.37 -1.98
CA LEU A 200 10.01 7.55 -3.37
C LEU A 200 10.27 8.98 -3.87
N GLU A 201 9.92 10.00 -3.08
CA GLU A 201 10.19 11.40 -3.42
C GLU A 201 11.70 11.66 -3.58
N LYS A 202 12.53 11.17 -2.66
CA LYS A 202 13.99 11.32 -2.71
C LYS A 202 14.57 10.67 -3.98
N GLU A 203 14.17 9.44 -4.26
CA GLU A 203 14.68 8.70 -5.43
C GLU A 203 14.25 9.35 -6.75
N LEU A 204 13.00 9.77 -6.87
CA LEU A 204 12.48 10.44 -8.07
C LEU A 204 13.12 11.81 -8.29
N SER A 205 13.35 12.58 -7.23
CA SER A 205 14.00 13.89 -7.35
C SER A 205 15.41 13.74 -7.92
N VAL A 206 16.18 12.76 -7.43
CA VAL A 206 17.53 12.47 -7.94
C VAL A 206 17.51 12.00 -9.40
N LEU A 207 16.52 11.19 -9.80
CA LEU A 207 16.40 10.73 -11.18
C LEU A 207 16.04 11.87 -12.15
N LEU A 208 15.10 12.73 -11.75
CA LEU A 208 14.67 13.87 -12.57
C LEU A 208 15.75 14.95 -12.69
N GLU A 209 16.56 15.17 -11.66
CA GLU A 209 17.73 16.06 -11.75
C GLU A 209 18.77 15.54 -12.77
N LYS A 210 19.00 14.23 -12.81
CA LYS A 210 19.93 13.61 -13.78
C LYS A 210 19.43 13.67 -15.21
N GLU A 211 18.12 13.70 -15.44
CA GLU A 211 17.53 13.82 -16.78
C GLU A 211 17.51 15.27 -17.29
N LYS A 212 17.64 16.25 -16.39
CA LYS A 212 17.76 17.68 -16.73
C LYS A 212 19.21 18.11 -17.00
N ALA A 213 20.21 17.31 -16.58
CA ALA A 213 21.64 17.57 -16.74
C ALA A 213 22.20 16.95 -18.03
#